data_AF-A0A377ZNM2-F1
#
_entry.id   AF-A0A377ZNM2-F1
#
_cell.length_a   1.000
_cell.length_b   1.000
_cell.length_c   1.000
_cell.angle_alpha   90.00
_cell.angle_beta   90.00
_cell.angle_gamma   90.00
#
_symmetry.space_group_name_H-M   'P 1'
#
loop_
_entity.id
_entity.type
_entity.pdbx_description
1 polymer ?
#
loop_
_entity_poly.entity_id
_entity_poly.type
_entity_poly.pdbx_seq_one_letter_code
_entity_poly.pdbx_strand_id
1 'polypeptide(L)'
;MWKRLLLVTAVSAAMSSMAIAAPLTVGFSQVGSESGWRAAETSVAKEEAAKRGITLKIADGQQKQENQIKAVRSFIAQGVDAIFIAPVVATGWEPVLKEAKEAKIPVFPPRPFH
;
A
#
# COMPACT_ATOMS: atom_id res chain seq x y z
N MET A 1 -37.79 -53.10 19.14
CA MET A 1 -38.45 -52.53 17.95
C MET A 1 -39.14 -51.22 18.33
N TRP A 2 -38.45 -50.09 18.24
CA TRP A 2 -39.04 -48.76 18.03
C TRP A 2 -37.96 -47.94 17.33
N LYS A 3 -38.32 -47.47 16.15
CA LYS A 3 -37.50 -46.80 15.16
C LYS A 3 -36.81 -45.54 15.70
N ARG A 4 -35.48 -45.52 15.59
CA ARG A 4 -34.67 -44.42 15.00
C ARG A 4 -35.26 -43.01 15.11
N LEU A 5 -34.80 -42.25 16.10
CA LEU A 5 -34.78 -40.78 16.13
C LEU A 5 -33.28 -40.42 15.96
N LEU A 6 -32.65 -40.22 14.79
CA LEU A 6 -32.91 -39.28 13.68
C LEU A 6 -33.37 -37.93 14.24
N LEU A 7 -32.59 -36.85 14.30
CA LEU A 7 -31.42 -36.42 13.53
C LEU A 7 -30.42 -35.68 14.45
N VAL A 8 -29.19 -36.20 14.54
CA VAL A 8 -28.01 -35.36 14.75
C VAL A 8 -27.42 -35.17 13.36
N THR A 9 -27.77 -34.09 12.65
CA THR A 9 -26.99 -33.58 11.52
C THR A 9 -27.62 -32.32 10.92
N ALA A 10 -26.74 -31.36 10.63
CA ALA A 10 -26.91 -30.23 9.72
C ALA A 10 -27.84 -29.12 10.26
N VAL A 11 -27.38 -27.90 10.52
CA VAL A 11 -26.48 -27.11 9.68
C VAL A 11 -25.76 -26.13 10.61
N SER A 12 -24.47 -26.40 10.89
CA SER A 12 -23.51 -25.30 11.01
C SER A 12 -23.53 -24.61 9.66
N ALA A 13 -24.45 -23.67 9.46
CA ALA A 13 -24.38 -22.75 8.35
C ALA A 13 -23.11 -21.98 8.66
N ALA A 14 -22.04 -22.40 8.01
CA ALA A 14 -20.78 -21.74 8.00
C ALA A 14 -21.09 -20.25 7.85
N MET A 15 -20.84 -19.50 8.90
CA MET A 15 -20.39 -18.14 8.75
C MET A 15 -19.04 -18.23 8.06
N SER A 16 -19.07 -18.57 6.77
CA SER A 16 -18.12 -18.07 5.81
C SER A 16 -18.40 -16.58 5.76
N SER A 17 -17.97 -15.87 6.80
CA SER A 17 -17.61 -14.48 6.68
C SER A 17 -16.67 -14.46 5.49
N MET A 18 -17.16 -14.07 4.32
CA MET A 18 -16.29 -13.59 3.26
C MET A 18 -15.49 -12.52 3.97
N ALA A 19 -14.24 -12.84 4.31
CA ALA A 19 -13.30 -11.87 4.80
C ALA A 19 -13.22 -10.86 3.66
N ILE A 20 -13.97 -9.78 3.78
CA ILE A 20 -13.76 -8.57 2.98
C ILE A 20 -12.35 -8.18 3.38
N ALA A 21 -11.39 -8.57 2.55
CA ALA A 21 -10.00 -8.23 2.77
C ALA A 21 -9.95 -6.72 2.96
N ALA A 22 -9.43 -6.28 4.10
CA ALA A 22 -9.31 -4.87 4.37
C ALA A 22 -8.56 -4.21 3.20
N PRO A 23 -9.01 -3.03 2.73
CA PRO A 23 -8.40 -2.36 1.60
C PRO A 23 -6.92 -2.11 1.90
N LEU A 24 -6.02 -2.67 1.08
CA LEU A 24 -4.58 -2.46 1.22
C LEU A 24 -4.28 -0.96 1.27
N THR A 25 -3.46 -0.54 2.21
CA THR A 25 -3.03 0.85 2.33
C THR A 25 -1.64 1.00 1.73
N VAL A 26 -1.52 1.82 0.69
CA VAL A 26 -0.24 2.07 0.01
C VAL A 26 0.15 3.54 0.16
N GLY A 27 1.36 3.80 0.63
CA GLY A 27 1.95 5.13 0.64
C GLY A 27 2.61 5.45 -0.70
N PHE A 28 2.40 6.64 -1.26
CA PHE A 28 3.06 7.12 -2.45
C PHE A 28 3.79 8.44 -2.17
N SER A 29 5.12 8.39 -2.18
CA SER A 29 6.00 9.56 -2.09
C SER A 29 6.31 10.08 -3.50
N GLN A 30 5.55 11.07 -3.97
CA GLN A 30 5.74 11.68 -5.29
C GLN A 30 6.80 12.79 -5.25
N VAL A 31 7.47 13.08 -6.36
CA VAL A 31 8.48 14.15 -6.46
C VAL A 31 7.83 15.53 -6.28
N GLY A 32 6.70 15.74 -6.95
CA GLY A 32 5.92 16.97 -6.98
C GLY A 32 5.15 17.14 -8.30
N SER A 33 4.16 18.03 -8.34
CA SER A 33 3.38 18.36 -9.55
C SER A 33 4.12 19.35 -10.45
N GLU A 34 5.20 18.91 -11.11
CA GLU A 34 6.01 19.77 -11.99
C GLU A 34 5.56 19.77 -13.45
N SER A 35 4.79 18.77 -13.85
CA SER A 35 4.43 18.57 -15.24
C SER A 35 3.05 17.93 -15.35
N GLY A 36 2.37 18.19 -16.47
CA GLY A 36 1.08 17.55 -16.77
C GLY A 36 1.18 16.01 -16.80
N TRP A 37 2.34 15.45 -17.15
CA TRP A 37 2.55 14.00 -17.15
C TRP A 37 2.64 13.40 -15.74
N ARG A 38 3.22 14.12 -14.75
CA ARG A 38 3.25 13.69 -13.35
C ARG A 38 1.87 13.83 -12.69
N ALA A 39 1.12 14.88 -13.03
CA ALA A 39 -0.26 15.02 -12.59
C ALA A 39 -1.16 13.89 -13.15
N ALA A 40 -0.92 13.49 -14.41
CA ALA A 40 -1.57 12.33 -15.00
C ALA A 40 -1.14 11.01 -14.32
N GLU A 41 0.15 10.82 -14.04
CA GLU A 41 0.66 9.64 -13.31
C GLU A 41 0.00 9.49 -11.93
N THR A 42 -0.09 10.57 -11.16
CA THR A 42 -0.77 10.58 -9.87
C THR A 42 -2.27 10.31 -9.99
N SER A 43 -2.92 10.81 -11.05
CA SER A 43 -4.33 10.55 -11.31
C SER A 43 -4.58 9.09 -11.68
N VAL A 44 -3.75 8.53 -12.57
CA VAL A 44 -3.81 7.11 -12.96
C VAL A 44 -3.53 6.21 -11.75
N ALA A 45 -2.57 6.55 -10.89
CA ALA A 45 -2.31 5.80 -9.66
C ALA A 45 -3.52 5.78 -8.72
N LYS A 46 -4.21 6.92 -8.56
CA LYS A 46 -5.45 7.01 -7.78
C LYS A 46 -6.57 6.17 -8.38
N GLU A 47 -6.76 6.24 -9.69
CA GLU A 47 -7.78 5.47 -10.40
C GLU A 47 -7.53 3.97 -10.30
N GLU A 48 -6.30 3.52 -10.52
CA GLU A 48 -5.94 2.10 -10.38
C GLU A 48 -6.08 1.61 -8.94
N ALA A 49 -5.70 2.43 -7.96
CA ALA A 49 -5.92 2.11 -6.55
C ALA A 49 -7.41 1.97 -6.25
N ALA A 50 -8.25 2.91 -6.71
CA ALA A 50 -9.70 2.86 -6.51
C ALA A 50 -10.33 1.62 -7.15
N LYS A 51 -9.96 1.28 -8.40
CA LYS A 51 -10.43 0.07 -9.10
C LYS A 51 -10.10 -1.22 -8.33
N ARG A 52 -8.98 -1.23 -7.60
CA ARG A 52 -8.48 -2.39 -6.84
C ARG A 52 -8.90 -2.37 -5.37
N GLY A 53 -9.65 -1.36 -4.93
CA GLY A 53 -10.01 -1.19 -3.52
C GLY A 53 -8.80 -0.93 -2.62
N ILE A 54 -7.78 -0.22 -3.12
CA ILE A 54 -6.56 0.14 -2.39
C ILE A 54 -6.72 1.57 -1.85
N THR A 55 -6.42 1.76 -0.56
CA THR A 55 -6.30 3.07 0.07
C THR A 55 -4.93 3.68 -0.28
N LEU A 56 -4.90 4.58 -1.26
CA LEU A 56 -3.67 5.26 -1.66
C LEU A 56 -3.47 6.56 -0.86
N LYS A 57 -2.41 6.63 -0.05
CA LYS A 57 -1.99 7.83 0.68
C LYS A 57 -0.86 8.52 -0.07
N ILE A 58 -1.07 9.74 -0.53
CA ILE A 58 -0.07 10.46 -1.35
C ILE A 58 0.58 11.59 -0.55
N ALA A 59 1.89 11.70 -0.64
CA ALA A 59 2.68 12.78 -0.06
C ALA A 59 3.55 13.43 -1.14
N ASP A 60 3.47 14.75 -1.24
CA ASP A 60 4.23 15.56 -2.19
C ASP A 60 5.61 15.92 -1.64
N GLY A 61 6.67 15.53 -2.36
CA GLY A 61 8.06 15.81 -2.01
C GLY A 61 8.50 17.25 -2.26
N GLN A 62 7.75 18.05 -3.02
CA GLN A 62 8.09 19.43 -3.37
C GLN A 62 9.52 19.57 -3.91
N GLN A 63 9.96 18.62 -4.75
CA GLN A 63 11.31 18.57 -5.32
C GLN A 63 12.46 18.45 -4.31
N LYS A 64 12.16 17.98 -3.10
CA LYS A 64 13.13 17.85 -2.02
C LYS A 64 13.19 16.43 -1.53
N GLN A 65 14.37 15.83 -1.58
CA GLN A 65 14.59 14.47 -1.12
C GLN A 65 14.22 14.33 0.36
N GLU A 66 14.53 15.35 1.16
CA GLU A 66 14.27 15.37 2.60
C GLU A 66 12.77 15.25 2.90
N ASN A 67 11.93 15.86 2.08
CA ASN A 67 10.48 15.76 2.20
C ASN A 67 9.99 14.36 1.82
N GLN A 68 10.58 13.75 0.79
CA GLN A 68 10.26 12.38 0.40
C GLN A 68 10.67 11.37 1.48
N ILE A 69 11.83 11.55 2.12
CA ILE A 69 12.27 10.72 3.25
C ILE A 69 11.31 10.87 4.44
N LYS A 70 10.89 12.10 4.77
CA LYS A 70 9.89 12.34 5.81
C LYS A 70 8.57 11.65 5.51
N ALA A 71 8.12 11.68 4.26
CA ALA A 71 6.91 10.99 3.82
C ALA A 71 7.04 9.47 4.02
N VAL A 72 8.15 8.87 3.59
CA VAL A 72 8.40 7.42 3.78
C VAL A 72 8.38 7.06 5.27
N ARG A 73 9.05 7.83 6.13
CA ARG A 73 9.01 7.62 7.59
C ARG A 73 7.61 7.73 8.16
N SER A 74 6.83 8.69 7.68
CA SER A 74 5.42 8.84 8.07
C SER A 74 4.60 7.62 7.66
N PHE A 75 4.81 7.07 6.46
CA PHE A 75 4.14 5.86 6.01
C PHE A 75 4.55 4.62 6.82
N ILE A 76 5.83 4.50 7.17
CA ILE A 76 6.32 3.46 8.07
C ILE A 76 5.61 3.55 9.43
N ALA A 77 5.57 4.75 10.02
CA ALA A 77 4.91 4.97 11.31
C ALA A 77 3.39 4.70 11.28
N GLN A 78 2.76 4.94 10.13
CA GLN A 78 1.34 4.64 9.90
C GLN A 78 1.07 3.15 9.66
N GLY A 79 2.10 2.32 9.50
CA GLY A 79 1.95 0.89 9.25
C GLY A 79 1.27 0.58 7.91
N VAL A 80 1.61 1.31 6.84
CA VAL A 80 1.09 1.00 5.50
C VAL A 80 1.58 -0.36 5.00
N ASP A 81 0.84 -0.99 4.10
CA ASP A 81 1.16 -2.31 3.56
C ASP A 81 2.27 -2.29 2.51
N ALA A 82 2.44 -1.16 1.80
CA ALA A 82 3.53 -0.95 0.85
C ALA A 82 3.82 0.54 0.64
N ILE A 83 5.03 0.85 0.17
CA ILE A 83 5.44 2.21 -0.17
C ILE A 83 5.96 2.26 -1.61
N PHE A 84 5.40 3.16 -2.41
CA PHE A 84 5.91 3.55 -3.72
C PHE A 84 6.62 4.90 -3.61
N ILE A 85 7.81 5.02 -4.21
CA ILE A 85 8.60 6.26 -4.18
C ILE A 85 8.90 6.64 -5.61
N ALA A 86 8.49 7.81 -6.09
CA ALA A 86 9.05 8.40 -7.31
C ALA A 86 10.22 9.30 -6.89
N PRO A 87 11.50 8.88 -7.00
CA PRO A 87 12.60 9.58 -6.37
C PRO A 87 13.00 10.85 -7.13
N VAL A 88 13.30 11.93 -6.39
CA VAL A 88 13.89 13.16 -6.95
C VAL A 88 15.39 13.01 -7.27
N VAL A 89 16.09 12.13 -6.54
CA VAL A 89 17.51 11.80 -6.73
C VAL A 89 17.75 10.30 -6.63
N ALA A 90 18.83 9.80 -7.24
CA ALA A 90 19.10 8.37 -7.32
C ALA A 90 19.60 7.72 -6.02
N THR A 91 20.27 8.48 -5.14
CA THR A 91 21.04 7.94 -4.00
C THR A 91 20.59 8.50 -2.65
N GLY A 92 21.07 7.94 -1.53
CA GLY A 92 20.78 8.46 -0.19
C GLY A 92 19.50 7.92 0.46
N TRP A 93 18.96 6.83 -0.09
CA TRP A 93 17.74 6.18 0.40
C TRP A 93 18.02 5.06 1.39
N GLU A 94 19.26 4.60 1.49
CA GLU A 94 19.67 3.42 2.26
C GLU A 94 19.20 3.45 3.73
N PRO A 95 19.31 4.58 4.47
CA PRO A 95 18.84 4.61 5.85
C PRO A 95 17.33 4.36 5.97
N VAL A 96 16.53 5.04 5.14
CA VAL A 96 15.06 4.94 5.23
C VAL A 96 14.53 3.64 4.63
N LEU A 97 15.21 3.07 3.62
CA LEU A 97 14.91 1.74 3.10
C LEU A 97 15.21 0.65 4.14
N LYS A 98 16.25 0.83 4.95
CA LYS A 98 16.54 -0.06 6.08
C LYS A 98 15.43 0.01 7.13
N GLU A 99 14.99 1.22 7.50
CA GLU A 99 13.85 1.42 8.42
C GLU A 99 12.58 0.72 7.90
N ALA A 100 12.25 0.86 6.61
CA ALA A 100 11.10 0.18 6.01
C ALA A 100 11.24 -1.35 6.02
N LYS A 101 12.45 -1.86 5.74
CA LYS A 101 12.75 -3.30 5.78
C LYS A 101 12.61 -3.87 7.19
N GLU A 102 13.07 -3.14 8.20
CA GLU A 102 12.90 -3.52 9.62
C GLU A 102 11.41 -3.54 10.02
N ALA A 103 10.62 -2.61 9.50
CA ALA A 103 9.16 -2.60 9.64
C ALA A 103 8.43 -3.65 8.78
N LYS A 104 9.16 -4.44 7.97
CA LYS A 104 8.62 -5.42 7.01
C LYS A 104 7.69 -4.82 5.95
N ILE A 105 7.91 -3.55 5.61
CA ILE A 105 7.13 -2.84 4.58
C ILE A 105 7.91 -2.88 3.26
N PRO A 106 7.37 -3.45 2.18
CA PRO A 106 8.00 -3.44 0.88
C PRO A 106 8.02 -2.02 0.29
N VAL A 107 9.17 -1.65 -0.29
CA VAL A 107 9.37 -0.35 -0.96
C VAL A 107 9.70 -0.55 -2.43
N PHE A 108 9.00 0.16 -3.30
CA PHE A 108 9.16 0.07 -4.76
C PHE A 108 9.56 1.42 -5.37
N PRO A 109 10.81 1.57 -5.86
CA PRO A 109 11.19 2.71 -6.70
C PRO A 109 10.88 2.43 -8.19
N PRO A 110 10.57 3.44 -9.04
CA PRO A 110 10.38 3.29 -10.47
C PRO A 110 11.73 2.99 -11.12
N ARG A 111 11.95 1.69 -11.35
CA ARG A 111 13.08 1.04 -12.02
C ARG A 111 14.47 1.27 -11.38
N PRO A 112 15.31 0.22 -11.32
CA PRO A 112 16.73 0.43 -11.09
C PRO A 112 17.30 1.21 -12.28
N PHE A 113 18.13 2.20 -12.00
CA PHE A 113 19.08 2.71 -12.99
C PHE A 113 20.12 1.59 -13.18
N HIS A 114 19.98 0.83 -14.26
CA HIS A 114 21.05 -0.01 -14.81
C HIS A 114 21.81 0.80 -15.84
#